data_AF-A0A1V9Z379-F1
#
_entry.id   AF-A0A1V9Z379-F1
#
_cell.length_a   1.000
_cell.length_b   1.000
_cell.length_c   1.000
_cell.angle_alpha   90.00
_cell.angle_beta   90.00
_cell.angle_gamma   90.00
#
_symmetry.space_group_name_H-M   'P 1'
#
loop_
_entity.id
_entity.type
_entity.pdbx_description
1 polymer ?
#
loop_
_entity_poly.entity_id
_entity_poly.type
_entity_poly.pdbx_seq_one_letter_code
_entity_poly.pdbx_strand_id
1 'polypeptide(L)'
;MFVGYRRGYASNNTEDPESARYAQKTIADQQQREKELKKLLELSTLADSSDGTNSLLEAKTQALNNIHSQKVRSLMKSIHQLQEQVSAMQSQDKEHRRSALIQSLRKKQREQDLLIDVLKESLATKAPEFQDSIPLVNEFILKKTLGGPKRFRPKTREELELEFLELDKKYKRALQNAKLAKQGQAAKKADEVPAQDDPETVESDVVDQVIASGAEFKQFREYQEITALREEVDRLRITIASKDVNLNAQLQQIELLQQQVAQLLTIQDKFERTKAKYTASKEALEKLEEDAIRLVQEKEKESEARTQAEVELAMVRETHANDAASCDKDKLDLLERIKLMHEHEAALQAQMEDQQKKWCLDRTTLNAQLRALEKQLQTTKEEAATATATYEALLRDKESMSRKIMSLTDELAAATAAKVVLQQDGFPYMISGRRNNTVKEVKWQQAIDERDLKLKALDKQVVASKLLARQSKKEKEQLLQQIDRLRTLLAEAAPATEASKLLSQLKQSSDQRLTPAEACQQLDNSAETAA
;
A
#
# COMPACT_ATOMS: atom_id res chain seq x y z
N MET A 1 -30.47 -20.97 22.29
CA MET A 1 -30.52 -19.51 22.05
C MET A 1 -29.20 -18.88 22.45
N PHE A 2 -28.31 -18.61 21.50
CA PHE A 2 -27.14 -17.75 21.68
C PHE A 2 -26.93 -16.98 20.37
N VAL A 3 -27.39 -15.73 20.31
CA VAL A 3 -27.27 -14.89 19.10
C VAL A 3 -25.85 -14.34 19.05
N GLY A 4 -24.95 -15.11 18.44
CA GLY A 4 -23.56 -14.72 18.25
C GLY A 4 -23.45 -13.64 17.17
N TYR A 5 -23.47 -12.37 17.58
CA TYR A 5 -23.13 -11.24 16.70
C TYR A 5 -21.68 -11.32 16.23
N ARG A 6 -21.43 -12.06 15.14
CA ARG A 6 -20.23 -11.92 14.30
C ARG A 6 -20.32 -10.60 13.54
N ARG A 7 -19.84 -9.51 14.14
CA ARG A 7 -19.50 -8.30 13.37
C ARG A 7 -18.12 -8.51 12.77
N GLY A 8 -18.08 -9.09 11.58
CA GLY A 8 -16.86 -9.22 10.80
C GLY A 8 -16.36 -7.83 10.40
N TYR A 9 -15.08 -7.54 10.66
CA TYR A 9 -14.40 -6.42 10.03
C TYR A 9 -14.06 -6.83 8.59
N ALA A 10 -15.05 -6.79 7.71
CA ALA A 10 -14.77 -6.73 6.29
C ALA A 10 -14.14 -5.36 6.01
N SER A 11 -12.87 -5.37 5.56
CA SER A 11 -12.29 -4.20 4.91
C SER A 11 -13.00 -4.04 3.58
N ASN A 12 -14.04 -3.19 3.53
CA ASN A 12 -14.73 -2.82 2.31
C ASN A 12 -13.81 -1.97 1.42
N ASN A 13 -12.86 -2.65 0.76
CA ASN A 13 -12.21 -2.20 -0.48
C ASN A 13 -13.00 -2.70 -1.71
N THR A 14 -14.29 -2.95 -1.54
CA THR A 14 -15.24 -2.78 -2.64
C THR A 14 -15.30 -1.29 -2.92
N GLU A 15 -14.66 -0.83 -4.00
CA GLU A 15 -15.00 0.47 -4.58
C GLU A 15 -16.49 0.44 -4.91
N ASP A 16 -17.31 1.12 -4.09
CA ASP A 16 -18.75 1.12 -4.29
C ASP A 16 -19.05 1.55 -5.73
N PRO A 17 -19.80 0.77 -6.53
CA PRO A 17 -20.10 1.14 -7.91
C PRO A 17 -20.89 2.46 -7.96
N GLU A 18 -21.56 2.83 -6.87
CA GLU A 18 -22.15 4.16 -6.68
C GLU A 18 -21.11 5.26 -6.46
N SER A 19 -20.04 5.01 -5.70
CA SER A 19 -18.92 5.94 -5.50
C SER A 19 -18.16 6.20 -6.81
N ALA A 20 -17.86 5.14 -7.57
CA ALA A 20 -17.23 5.26 -8.89
C ALA A 20 -18.12 6.03 -9.89
N ARG A 21 -19.44 5.75 -9.92
CA ARG A 21 -20.41 6.50 -10.73
C ARG A 21 -20.54 7.97 -10.29
N TYR A 22 -20.49 8.24 -8.98
CA TYR A 22 -20.55 9.59 -8.44
C TYR A 22 -19.27 10.39 -8.80
N ALA A 23 -18.10 9.76 -8.75
CA ALA A 23 -16.85 10.34 -9.20
C ALA A 23 -16.87 10.65 -10.71
N GLN A 24 -17.27 9.69 -11.55
CA GLN A 24 -17.42 9.90 -13.00
C GLN A 24 -18.40 11.04 -13.34
N LYS A 25 -19.54 11.10 -12.64
CA LYS A 25 -20.52 12.21 -12.79
C LYS A 25 -19.91 13.56 -12.40
N THR A 26 -19.15 13.60 -11.31
CA THR A 26 -18.47 14.83 -10.85
C THR A 26 -17.40 15.30 -11.84
N ILE A 27 -16.68 14.38 -12.49
CA ILE A 27 -15.71 14.67 -13.55
C ILE A 27 -16.42 15.21 -14.80
N ALA A 28 -17.54 14.61 -15.21
CA ALA A 28 -18.35 15.10 -16.34
C ALA A 28 -18.88 16.53 -16.09
N ASP A 29 -19.42 16.79 -14.90
CA ASP A 29 -19.88 18.12 -14.47
C ASP A 29 -18.72 19.16 -14.47
N GLN A 30 -17.50 18.75 -14.09
CA GLN A 30 -16.32 19.62 -14.18
C GLN A 30 -15.92 19.92 -15.63
N GLN A 31 -15.85 18.91 -16.50
CA GLN A 31 -15.53 19.10 -17.92
C GLN A 31 -16.56 19.95 -18.65
N GLN A 32 -17.84 19.87 -18.26
CA GLN A 32 -18.89 20.72 -18.80
C GLN A 32 -18.71 22.18 -18.38
N ARG A 33 -18.39 22.45 -17.10
CA ARG A 33 -18.06 23.80 -16.62
C ARG A 33 -16.82 24.38 -17.30
N GLU A 34 -15.80 23.57 -17.58
CA GLU A 34 -14.63 24.04 -18.34
C GLU A 34 -14.97 24.42 -19.78
N LYS A 35 -15.88 23.68 -20.44
CA LYS A 35 -16.39 24.04 -21.78
C LYS A 35 -17.22 25.33 -21.74
N GLU A 36 -18.03 25.53 -20.71
CA GLU A 36 -18.79 26.77 -20.51
C GLU A 36 -17.88 27.97 -20.22
N LEU A 37 -16.86 27.80 -19.37
CA LEU A 37 -15.84 28.84 -19.11
C LEU A 37 -15.04 29.19 -20.36
N LYS A 38 -14.66 28.22 -21.20
CA LYS A 38 -13.99 28.47 -22.50
C LYS A 38 -14.89 29.27 -23.44
N LYS A 39 -16.18 28.91 -23.57
CA LYS A 39 -17.16 29.68 -24.37
C LYS A 39 -17.33 31.12 -23.87
N LEU A 40 -17.38 31.33 -22.55
CA LEU A 40 -17.43 32.68 -21.97
C LEU A 40 -16.16 33.49 -22.26
N LEU A 41 -15.00 32.83 -22.32
CA LEU A 41 -13.72 33.46 -22.66
C LEU A 41 -13.64 33.82 -24.15
N GLU A 42 -14.10 32.94 -25.05
CA GLU A 42 -14.23 33.21 -26.49
C GLU A 42 -15.21 34.38 -26.75
N LEU A 43 -16.37 34.41 -26.08
CA LEU A 43 -17.31 35.53 -26.14
C LEU A 43 -16.68 36.84 -25.61
N SER A 44 -15.79 36.78 -24.62
CA SER A 44 -15.09 37.96 -24.12
C SER A 44 -14.09 38.56 -25.11
N THR A 45 -13.50 37.75 -26.00
CA THR A 45 -12.54 38.23 -27.02
C THR A 45 -13.18 38.96 -28.21
N LEU A 46 -14.51 38.99 -28.30
CA LEU A 46 -15.27 39.60 -29.40
C LEU A 46 -15.90 40.97 -29.04
N ALA A 47 -15.71 41.45 -27.80
CA ALA A 47 -16.48 42.57 -27.25
C ALA A 47 -15.67 43.87 -26.99
N ASP A 48 -14.42 43.97 -27.45
CA ASP A 48 -13.54 45.13 -27.24
C ASP A 48 -13.87 46.32 -28.18
N SER A 49 -15.09 46.86 -28.04
CA SER A 49 -15.59 48.06 -28.75
C SER A 49 -15.78 49.26 -27.80
N SER A 50 -14.72 50.07 -27.72
CA SER A 50 -14.46 51.38 -27.08
C SER A 50 -15.32 52.00 -25.95
N ASP A 51 -16.64 51.83 -25.84
CA ASP A 51 -17.48 52.59 -24.86
C ASP A 51 -17.93 51.80 -23.62
N GLY A 52 -17.65 50.49 -23.55
CA GLY A 52 -18.07 49.62 -22.44
C GLY A 52 -17.07 49.49 -21.27
N THR A 53 -15.91 50.13 -21.33
CA THR A 53 -14.69 49.75 -20.56
C THR A 53 -14.87 49.73 -19.04
N ASN A 54 -15.56 50.71 -18.44
CA ASN A 54 -15.81 50.74 -16.99
C ASN A 54 -16.83 49.68 -16.54
N SER A 55 -17.90 49.46 -17.30
CA SER A 55 -18.90 48.41 -17.02
C SER A 55 -18.29 47.01 -17.20
N LEU A 56 -17.42 46.84 -18.20
CA LEU A 56 -16.63 45.62 -18.41
C LEU A 56 -15.66 45.35 -17.24
N LEU A 57 -14.99 46.39 -16.72
CA LEU A 57 -14.14 46.28 -15.53
C LEU A 57 -14.93 45.90 -14.27
N GLU A 58 -16.10 46.50 -14.06
CA GLU A 58 -16.98 46.18 -12.93
C GLU A 58 -17.55 44.76 -13.02
N ALA A 59 -18.02 44.34 -14.21
CA ALA A 59 -18.43 42.97 -14.47
C ALA A 59 -17.28 41.97 -14.26
N LYS A 60 -16.04 42.33 -14.64
CA LYS A 60 -14.84 41.52 -14.43
C LYS A 60 -14.47 41.38 -12.95
N THR A 61 -14.54 42.45 -12.17
CA THR A 61 -14.31 42.37 -10.71
C THR A 61 -15.41 41.59 -10.00
N GLN A 62 -16.67 41.73 -10.43
CA GLN A 62 -17.79 40.94 -9.90
C GLN A 62 -17.66 39.44 -10.25
N ALA A 63 -17.27 39.11 -11.49
CA ALA A 63 -17.01 37.74 -11.90
C ALA A 63 -15.83 37.11 -11.12
N LEU A 64 -14.73 37.85 -10.94
CA LEU A 64 -13.61 37.41 -10.11
C LEU A 64 -14.01 37.20 -8.64
N ASN A 65 -14.83 38.08 -8.06
CA ASN A 65 -15.30 37.95 -6.69
C ASN A 65 -16.28 36.77 -6.54
N ASN A 66 -17.11 36.49 -7.55
CA ASN A 66 -17.98 35.31 -7.59
C ASN A 66 -17.17 34.01 -7.68
N ILE A 67 -16.15 33.95 -8.55
CA ILE A 67 -15.23 32.81 -8.66
C ILE A 67 -14.47 32.62 -7.33
N HIS A 68 -13.97 33.70 -6.73
CA HIS A 68 -13.29 33.64 -5.43
C HIS A 68 -14.22 33.11 -4.33
N SER A 69 -15.43 33.66 -4.23
CA SER A 69 -16.46 33.23 -3.28
C SER A 69 -16.86 31.75 -3.48
N GLN A 70 -16.93 31.28 -4.73
CA GLN A 70 -17.19 29.88 -5.05
C GLN A 70 -16.01 28.98 -4.65
N LYS A 71 -14.77 29.40 -4.91
CA LYS A 71 -13.55 28.70 -4.46
C LYS A 71 -13.50 28.61 -2.93
N VAL A 72 -13.75 29.71 -2.21
CA VAL A 72 -13.82 29.72 -0.73
C VAL A 72 -14.90 28.77 -0.23
N ARG A 73 -16.13 28.80 -0.77
CA ARG A 73 -17.19 27.85 -0.39
C ARG A 73 -16.82 26.39 -0.68
N SER A 74 -16.16 26.12 -1.81
CA SER A 74 -15.70 24.78 -2.18
C SER A 74 -14.58 24.28 -1.26
N LEU A 75 -13.61 25.14 -0.92
CA LEU A 75 -12.53 24.84 0.02
C LEU A 75 -13.08 24.62 1.43
N MET A 76 -13.98 25.47 1.91
CA MET A 76 -14.65 25.26 3.20
C MET A 76 -15.38 23.93 3.23
N LYS A 77 -16.13 23.57 2.18
CA LYS A 77 -16.81 22.25 2.12
C LYS A 77 -15.82 21.09 2.16
N SER A 78 -14.70 21.18 1.43
CA SER A 78 -13.63 20.17 1.45
C SER A 78 -12.94 20.07 2.83
N ILE A 79 -12.69 21.20 3.50
CA ILE A 79 -12.13 21.22 4.86
C ILE A 79 -13.06 20.53 5.86
N HIS A 80 -14.37 20.82 5.83
CA HIS A 80 -15.34 20.16 6.70
C HIS A 80 -15.43 18.65 6.41
N GLN A 81 -15.41 18.24 5.13
CA GLN A 81 -15.41 16.83 4.73
C GLN A 81 -14.16 16.09 5.21
N LEU A 82 -12.98 16.72 5.13
CA LEU A 82 -11.72 16.15 5.66
C LEU A 82 -11.74 16.08 7.20
N GLN A 83 -12.28 17.09 7.88
CA GLN A 83 -12.45 17.08 9.34
C GLN A 83 -13.41 15.97 9.80
N GLU A 84 -14.50 15.75 9.07
CA GLU A 84 -15.45 14.67 9.33
C GLU A 84 -14.81 13.29 9.11
N GLN A 85 -14.04 13.10 8.03
CA GLN A 85 -13.25 11.88 7.80
C GLN A 85 -12.22 11.62 8.90
N VAL A 86 -11.46 12.64 9.34
CA VAL A 86 -10.50 12.51 10.45
C VAL A 86 -11.21 12.16 11.76
N SER A 87 -12.36 12.78 12.05
CA SER A 87 -13.19 12.45 13.22
C SER A 87 -13.69 11.01 13.17
N ALA A 88 -14.17 10.55 12.01
CA ALA A 88 -14.63 9.19 11.79
C ALA A 88 -13.50 8.17 11.99
N MET A 89 -12.32 8.37 11.38
CA MET A 89 -11.15 7.50 11.58
C MET A 89 -10.73 7.45 13.06
N GLN A 90 -10.66 8.60 13.75
CA GLN A 90 -10.34 8.63 15.18
C GLN A 90 -11.37 7.89 16.06
N SER A 91 -12.64 7.81 15.63
CA SER A 91 -13.67 7.02 16.31
C SER A 91 -13.47 5.52 16.09
N GLN A 92 -13.13 5.12 14.86
CA GLN A 92 -12.82 3.74 14.50
C GLN A 92 -11.56 3.23 15.21
N ASP A 93 -10.48 4.02 15.27
CA ASP A 93 -9.26 3.67 16.02
C ASP A 93 -9.53 3.41 17.51
N LYS A 94 -10.41 4.20 18.12
CA LYS A 94 -10.85 4.00 19.52
C LYS A 94 -11.64 2.69 19.66
N GLU A 95 -12.49 2.35 18.70
CA GLU A 95 -13.26 1.09 18.68
C GLU A 95 -12.37 -0.13 18.40
N HIS A 96 -11.41 -0.04 17.48
CA HIS A 96 -10.40 -1.07 17.23
C HIS A 96 -9.53 -1.31 18.47
N ARG A 97 -9.02 -0.25 19.11
CA ARG A 97 -8.23 -0.36 20.36
C ARG A 97 -9.05 -0.97 21.51
N ARG A 98 -10.32 -0.58 21.66
CA ARG A 98 -11.25 -1.18 22.63
C ARG A 98 -11.51 -2.66 22.32
N SER A 99 -11.70 -3.01 21.05
CA SER A 99 -11.92 -4.39 20.60
C SER A 99 -10.70 -5.28 20.86
N ALA A 100 -9.49 -4.81 20.51
CA ALA A 100 -8.24 -5.50 20.79
C ALA A 100 -8.02 -5.70 22.30
N LEU A 101 -8.30 -4.67 23.13
CA LEU A 101 -8.26 -4.81 24.59
C LEU A 101 -9.25 -5.88 25.09
N ILE A 102 -10.51 -5.86 24.64
CA ILE A 102 -11.51 -6.87 25.01
C ILE A 102 -11.08 -8.28 24.59
N GLN A 103 -10.52 -8.45 23.39
CA GLN A 103 -9.98 -9.75 22.94
C GLN A 103 -8.82 -10.21 23.82
N SER A 104 -7.90 -9.30 24.20
CA SER A 104 -6.78 -9.60 25.10
C SER A 104 -7.26 -10.02 26.50
N LEU A 105 -8.30 -9.35 27.03
CA LEU A 105 -8.91 -9.69 28.32
C LEU A 105 -9.64 -11.04 28.26
N ARG A 106 -10.38 -11.33 27.19
CA ARG A 106 -11.00 -12.65 26.95
C ARG A 106 -9.97 -13.77 26.76
N LYS A 107 -8.76 -13.47 26.25
CA LYS A 107 -7.66 -14.44 26.19
C LYS A 107 -7.13 -14.70 27.61
N LYS A 108 -6.78 -13.65 28.34
CA LYS A 108 -6.30 -13.74 29.73
C LYS A 108 -7.30 -14.45 30.66
N GLN A 109 -8.60 -14.20 30.50
CA GLN A 109 -9.64 -14.88 31.27
C GLN A 109 -9.62 -16.39 31.01
N ARG A 110 -9.58 -16.83 29.75
CA ARG A 110 -9.49 -18.27 29.41
C ARG A 110 -8.19 -18.91 29.91
N GLU A 111 -7.07 -18.18 29.87
CA GLU A 111 -5.78 -18.63 30.43
C GLU A 111 -5.86 -18.77 31.96
N GLN A 112 -6.58 -17.87 32.64
CA GLN A 112 -6.85 -17.95 34.09
C GLN A 112 -7.80 -19.08 34.45
N ASP A 113 -8.89 -19.28 33.70
CA ASP A 113 -9.84 -20.37 33.89
C ASP A 113 -9.15 -21.74 33.74
N LEU A 114 -8.30 -21.89 32.70
CA LEU A 114 -7.50 -23.10 32.49
C LEU A 114 -6.49 -23.33 33.63
N LEU A 115 -5.82 -22.27 34.10
CA LEU A 115 -4.88 -22.37 35.22
C LEU A 115 -5.60 -22.75 36.53
N ILE A 116 -6.83 -22.28 36.74
CA ILE A 116 -7.69 -22.67 37.85
C ILE A 116 -8.09 -24.15 37.73
N ASP A 117 -8.50 -24.62 36.55
CA ASP A 117 -8.89 -26.03 36.36
C ASP A 117 -7.68 -26.97 36.55
N VAL A 118 -6.48 -26.62 36.06
CA VAL A 118 -5.23 -27.36 36.33
C VAL A 118 -4.85 -27.33 37.81
N LEU A 119 -5.13 -26.23 38.53
CA LEU A 119 -4.96 -26.17 39.99
C LEU A 119 -5.97 -27.06 40.72
N LYS A 120 -7.24 -27.12 40.29
CA LYS A 120 -8.27 -28.03 40.84
C LYS A 120 -7.82 -29.48 40.71
N GLU A 121 -7.38 -29.88 39.51
CA GLU A 121 -6.86 -31.22 39.23
C GLU A 121 -5.58 -31.53 40.02
N SER A 122 -4.64 -30.58 40.09
CA SER A 122 -3.39 -30.73 40.86
C SER A 122 -3.62 -30.88 42.36
N LEU A 123 -4.62 -30.18 42.93
CA LEU A 123 -5.00 -30.29 44.33
C LEU A 123 -5.68 -31.63 44.61
N ALA A 124 -6.64 -32.04 43.77
CA ALA A 124 -7.34 -33.32 43.92
C ALA A 124 -6.41 -34.54 43.76
N THR A 125 -5.36 -34.44 42.93
CA THR A 125 -4.40 -35.54 42.71
C THR A 125 -3.25 -35.61 43.71
N LYS A 126 -2.77 -34.47 44.24
CA LYS A 126 -1.56 -34.41 45.09
C LYS A 126 -1.83 -34.26 46.58
N ALA A 127 -3.04 -33.86 46.98
CA ALA A 127 -3.40 -33.63 48.37
C ALA A 127 -4.63 -34.46 48.77
N PRO A 128 -4.48 -35.46 49.66
CA PRO A 128 -5.55 -36.42 49.96
C PRO A 128 -6.77 -35.76 50.64
N GLU A 129 -6.58 -34.63 51.32
CA GLU A 129 -7.66 -33.81 51.92
C GLU A 129 -8.68 -33.30 50.89
N PHE A 130 -8.28 -33.21 49.62
CA PHE A 130 -9.07 -32.62 48.53
C PHE A 130 -9.63 -33.63 47.53
N GLN A 131 -9.20 -34.89 47.61
CA GLN A 131 -9.40 -35.91 46.58
C GLN A 131 -10.89 -36.25 46.32
N ASP A 132 -11.70 -36.25 47.39
CA ASP A 132 -13.13 -36.58 47.33
C ASP A 132 -14.06 -35.34 47.36
N SER A 133 -13.52 -34.11 47.42
CA SER A 133 -14.31 -32.91 47.75
C SER A 133 -14.00 -31.70 46.87
N ILE A 134 -14.57 -31.70 45.66
CA ILE A 134 -14.65 -30.53 44.76
C ILE A 134 -15.07 -29.22 45.47
N PRO A 135 -16.10 -29.17 46.34
CA PRO A 135 -16.44 -27.92 47.01
C PRO A 135 -15.34 -27.43 47.97
N LEU A 136 -14.58 -28.31 48.60
CA LEU A 136 -13.46 -27.93 49.48
C LEU A 136 -12.28 -27.37 48.66
N VAL A 137 -12.00 -27.96 47.49
CA VAL A 137 -11.03 -27.42 46.51
C VAL A 137 -11.44 -26.02 46.06
N ASN A 138 -12.71 -25.83 45.68
CA ASN A 138 -13.24 -24.53 45.28
C ASN A 138 -13.11 -23.50 46.41
N GLU A 139 -13.49 -23.84 47.65
CA GLU A 139 -13.35 -22.94 48.80
C GLU A 139 -11.88 -22.57 49.09
N PHE A 140 -10.96 -23.54 48.98
CA PHE A 140 -9.53 -23.31 49.15
C PHE A 140 -8.96 -22.37 48.07
N ILE A 141 -9.31 -22.60 46.80
CA ILE A 141 -8.91 -21.73 45.69
C ILE A 141 -9.44 -20.31 45.92
N LEU A 142 -10.73 -20.15 46.22
CA LEU A 142 -11.35 -18.85 46.52
C LEU A 142 -10.62 -18.08 47.63
N LYS A 143 -10.26 -18.77 48.70
CA LYS A 143 -9.54 -18.20 49.85
C LYS A 143 -8.10 -17.80 49.54
N LYS A 144 -7.50 -18.34 48.47
CA LYS A 144 -6.10 -18.10 48.07
C LYS A 144 -5.94 -17.17 46.87
N THR A 145 -6.91 -17.13 45.95
CA THR A 145 -6.81 -16.35 44.71
C THR A 145 -7.55 -15.01 44.76
N LEU A 146 -8.47 -14.80 45.72
CA LEU A 146 -9.31 -13.60 45.75
C LEU A 146 -8.91 -12.61 46.84
N GLY A 147 -8.51 -11.42 46.40
CA GLY A 147 -8.37 -10.24 47.26
C GLY A 147 -9.67 -9.44 47.36
N GLY A 148 -9.95 -8.93 48.55
CA GLY A 148 -11.00 -7.93 48.80
C GLY A 148 -12.42 -8.47 49.04
N PRO A 149 -13.35 -7.61 49.51
CA PRO A 149 -14.67 -8.06 49.98
C PRO A 149 -15.61 -8.49 48.85
N LYS A 150 -16.34 -9.61 49.03
CA LYS A 150 -17.30 -10.19 48.07
C LYS A 150 -18.39 -9.21 47.57
N ARG A 151 -18.64 -8.09 48.28
CA ARG A 151 -19.62 -7.05 47.91
C ARG A 151 -19.18 -6.15 46.74
N PHE A 152 -17.87 -6.03 46.47
CA PHE A 152 -17.31 -5.05 45.52
C PHE A 152 -16.69 -5.68 44.26
N ARG A 153 -16.85 -6.99 44.07
CA ARG A 153 -16.39 -7.71 42.89
C ARG A 153 -17.49 -8.62 42.34
N PRO A 154 -17.49 -8.92 41.03
CA PRO A 154 -18.31 -10.00 40.48
C PRO A 154 -18.05 -11.34 41.20
N LYS A 155 -19.05 -12.22 41.20
CA LYS A 155 -18.87 -13.60 41.67
C LYS A 155 -17.98 -14.37 40.71
N THR A 156 -17.06 -15.18 41.22
CA THR A 156 -16.26 -16.06 40.36
C THR A 156 -17.01 -17.35 40.02
N ARG A 157 -16.47 -18.11 39.06
CA ARG A 157 -16.98 -19.42 38.66
C ARG A 157 -17.14 -20.35 39.86
N GLU A 158 -16.17 -20.40 40.75
CA GLU A 158 -16.15 -21.28 41.94
C GLU A 158 -17.20 -20.86 42.96
N GLU A 159 -17.46 -19.54 43.14
CA GLU A 159 -18.55 -19.07 44.00
C GLU A 159 -19.92 -19.44 43.43
N LEU A 160 -20.07 -19.42 42.10
CA LEU A 160 -21.30 -19.84 41.43
C LEU A 160 -21.48 -21.37 41.47
N GLU A 161 -20.41 -22.16 41.31
CA GLU A 161 -20.41 -23.61 41.49
C GLU A 161 -20.84 -23.99 42.92
N LEU A 162 -20.31 -23.30 43.95
CA LEU A 162 -20.72 -23.50 45.35
C LEU A 162 -22.17 -23.08 45.61
N GLU A 163 -22.60 -21.91 45.11
CA GLU A 163 -23.98 -21.47 45.26
C GLU A 163 -24.98 -22.41 44.55
N PHE A 164 -24.61 -22.98 43.39
CA PHE A 164 -25.40 -23.99 42.70
C PHE A 164 -25.54 -25.29 43.52
N LEU A 165 -24.45 -25.77 44.13
CA LEU A 165 -24.47 -26.93 45.04
C LEU A 165 -25.32 -26.65 46.30
N GLU A 166 -25.30 -25.44 46.83
CA GLU A 166 -26.21 -25.04 47.92
C GLU A 166 -27.67 -25.02 47.48
N LEU A 167 -27.98 -24.48 46.29
CA LEU A 167 -29.33 -24.45 45.75
C LEU A 167 -29.86 -25.86 45.49
N ASP A 168 -29.05 -26.77 44.93
CA ASP A 168 -29.42 -28.18 44.74
C ASP A 168 -29.68 -28.88 46.08
N LYS A 169 -28.84 -28.66 47.11
CA LYS A 169 -29.10 -29.15 48.47
C LYS A 169 -30.41 -28.61 49.05
N LYS A 170 -30.70 -27.31 48.88
CA LYS A 170 -31.97 -26.67 49.32
C LYS A 170 -33.17 -27.26 48.56
N TYR A 171 -33.06 -27.45 47.25
CA TYR A 171 -34.07 -28.05 46.40
C TYR A 171 -34.37 -29.50 46.77
N LYS A 172 -33.34 -30.34 46.94
CA LYS A 172 -33.47 -31.73 47.38
C LYS A 172 -34.17 -31.85 48.74
N ARG A 173 -33.83 -30.98 49.71
CA ARG A 173 -34.52 -30.90 51.01
C ARG A 173 -35.98 -30.48 50.86
N ALA A 174 -36.28 -29.46 50.05
CA ALA A 174 -37.66 -29.04 49.78
C ALA A 174 -38.50 -30.16 49.14
N LEU A 175 -37.90 -30.92 48.22
CA LEU A 175 -38.54 -32.05 47.53
C LEU A 175 -38.77 -33.24 48.49
N GLN A 176 -37.82 -33.54 49.39
CA GLN A 176 -38.00 -34.50 50.47
C GLN A 176 -39.12 -34.08 51.44
N ASN A 177 -39.13 -32.83 51.89
CA ASN A 177 -40.19 -32.30 52.76
C ASN A 177 -41.57 -32.36 52.08
N ALA A 178 -41.66 -32.07 50.77
CA ALA A 178 -42.89 -32.20 50.01
C ALA A 178 -43.37 -33.66 49.86
N LYS A 179 -42.44 -34.63 49.77
CA LYS A 179 -42.78 -36.07 49.79
C LYS A 179 -43.31 -36.51 51.16
N LEU A 180 -42.64 -36.11 52.24
CA LEU A 180 -43.05 -36.42 53.62
C LEU A 180 -44.41 -35.78 53.95
N ALA A 181 -44.65 -34.53 53.53
CA ALA A 181 -45.94 -33.87 53.70
C ALA A 181 -47.09 -34.62 53.00
N LYS A 182 -46.86 -35.16 51.80
CA LYS A 182 -47.85 -35.99 51.08
C LYS A 182 -48.11 -37.33 51.78
N GLN A 183 -47.09 -37.95 52.37
CA GLN A 183 -47.26 -39.18 53.16
C GLN A 183 -48.00 -38.92 54.48
N GLY A 184 -47.69 -37.82 55.18
CA GLY A 184 -48.40 -37.43 56.40
C GLY A 184 -49.87 -37.07 56.18
N GLN A 185 -50.22 -36.48 55.02
CA GLN A 185 -51.61 -36.23 54.63
C GLN A 185 -52.39 -37.51 54.24
N ALA A 186 -51.69 -38.58 53.82
CA ALA A 186 -52.33 -39.88 53.61
C ALA A 186 -52.61 -40.61 54.93
N ALA A 187 -51.67 -40.56 55.89
CA ALA A 187 -51.84 -41.19 57.20
C ALA A 187 -52.97 -40.54 58.02
N LYS A 188 -53.09 -39.20 58.01
CA LYS A 188 -54.15 -38.46 58.72
C LYS A 188 -55.57 -38.63 58.16
N LYS A 189 -55.78 -39.46 57.14
CA LYS A 189 -57.09 -39.76 56.55
C LYS A 189 -57.62 -41.16 56.90
N ALA A 190 -56.92 -41.90 57.76
CA ALA A 190 -57.26 -43.28 58.11
C ALA A 190 -57.73 -43.46 59.57
N ASP A 191 -57.88 -42.37 60.34
CA ASP A 191 -58.06 -42.39 61.81
C ASP A 191 -59.39 -41.75 62.26
N GLU A 192 -60.39 -41.70 61.36
CA GLU A 192 -61.77 -41.26 61.65
C GLU A 192 -62.79 -42.34 61.22
N VAL A 193 -63.02 -43.32 62.10
CA VAL A 193 -64.18 -44.24 62.07
C VAL A 193 -64.68 -44.40 63.52
N PRO A 194 -65.99 -44.32 63.80
CA PRO A 194 -66.50 -44.06 65.15
C PRO A 194 -66.61 -45.30 66.04
N ALA A 195 -66.63 -45.07 67.35
CA ALA A 195 -66.92 -46.07 68.36
C ALA A 195 -68.44 -46.23 68.61
N GLN A 196 -68.88 -47.47 68.73
CA GLN A 196 -70.10 -47.92 69.42
C GLN A 196 -69.69 -49.23 70.14
N ASP A 197 -69.67 -49.24 71.46
CA ASP A 197 -70.82 -49.58 72.34
C ASP A 197 -71.07 -51.10 72.38
N ASP A 198 -70.43 -51.72 73.37
CA ASP A 198 -70.81 -52.96 74.05
C ASP A 198 -70.63 -52.63 75.55
N PRO A 199 -71.57 -52.97 76.46
CA PRO A 199 -71.67 -54.37 76.88
C PRO A 199 -73.09 -54.84 77.30
N GLU A 200 -73.32 -56.16 77.38
CA GLU A 200 -73.50 -56.87 78.68
C GLU A 200 -73.75 -58.38 78.54
N THR A 201 -73.18 -59.12 79.50
CA THR A 201 -73.26 -60.58 79.71
C THR A 201 -74.38 -60.97 80.68
N VAL A 202 -75.15 -62.04 80.43
CA VAL A 202 -75.72 -62.93 81.49
C VAL A 202 -75.86 -64.37 80.96
N GLU A 203 -75.52 -65.36 81.79
CA GLU A 203 -75.69 -66.81 81.56
C GLU A 203 -76.94 -67.40 82.26
N SER A 204 -77.31 -68.63 81.87
CA SER A 204 -77.90 -69.72 82.69
C SER A 204 -79.15 -69.51 83.58
N ASP A 205 -80.17 -70.35 83.34
CA ASP A 205 -80.83 -71.28 84.29
C ASP A 205 -82.26 -71.60 83.80
N VAL A 206 -82.63 -72.84 83.45
CA VAL A 206 -82.77 -74.09 84.25
C VAL A 206 -84.14 -74.20 84.92
N VAL A 207 -84.96 -75.09 84.33
CA VAL A 207 -86.07 -75.86 84.94
C VAL A 207 -87.33 -75.08 85.37
N ASP A 208 -88.47 -75.42 84.75
CA ASP A 208 -89.51 -76.05 85.55
C ASP A 208 -90.28 -77.15 84.81
N GLN A 209 -90.68 -78.16 85.57
CA GLN A 209 -91.28 -79.43 85.13
C GLN A 209 -92.68 -79.53 85.74
N VAL A 210 -93.68 -80.14 85.06
CA VAL A 210 -94.71 -81.02 85.67
C VAL A 210 -95.82 -81.46 84.67
N ILE A 211 -95.82 -82.76 84.39
CA ILE A 211 -96.94 -83.72 84.31
C ILE A 211 -98.25 -83.33 83.59
N ALA A 212 -98.55 -84.02 82.49
CA ALA A 212 -99.84 -84.68 82.24
C ALA A 212 -99.70 -85.80 81.17
N SER A 213 -99.68 -87.06 81.58
CA SER A 213 -99.81 -88.23 80.70
C SER A 213 -101.28 -88.47 80.31
N GLY A 214 -101.55 -89.05 79.12
CA GLY A 214 -102.91 -89.49 78.77
C GLY A 214 -103.41 -89.36 77.32
N ALA A 215 -102.59 -88.96 76.34
CA ALA A 215 -102.96 -88.97 74.91
C ALA A 215 -101.87 -89.61 74.01
N GLU A 216 -101.26 -90.66 74.55
CA GLU A 216 -99.98 -91.27 74.19
C GLU A 216 -99.98 -92.14 72.91
N PHE A 217 -100.58 -91.67 71.80
CA PHE A 217 -100.32 -92.29 70.49
C PHE A 217 -100.46 -91.35 69.28
N LYS A 218 -101.24 -90.27 69.38
CA LYS A 218 -101.25 -89.18 68.37
C LYS A 218 -100.23 -88.10 68.70
N GLN A 219 -100.25 -87.60 69.95
CA GLN A 219 -99.32 -86.56 70.39
C GLN A 219 -97.86 -86.98 70.32
N PHE A 220 -97.51 -88.25 70.54
CA PHE A 220 -96.12 -88.71 70.42
C PHE A 220 -95.62 -88.72 68.97
N ARG A 221 -96.50 -89.03 68.00
CA ARG A 221 -96.19 -88.93 66.57
C ARG A 221 -96.09 -87.46 66.14
N GLU A 222 -97.04 -86.62 66.55
CA GLU A 222 -97.03 -85.18 66.29
C GLU A 222 -95.79 -84.52 66.92
N TYR A 223 -95.37 -84.93 68.13
CA TYR A 223 -94.16 -84.41 68.77
C TYR A 223 -92.89 -84.87 68.05
N GLN A 224 -92.82 -86.12 67.58
CA GLN A 224 -91.72 -86.62 66.73
C GLN A 224 -91.64 -85.86 65.39
N GLU A 225 -92.77 -85.62 64.74
CA GLU A 225 -92.86 -84.83 63.51
C GLU A 225 -92.46 -83.36 63.76
N ILE A 226 -92.86 -82.75 64.87
CA ILE A 226 -92.43 -81.40 65.29
C ILE A 226 -90.94 -81.35 65.58
N THR A 227 -90.34 -82.36 66.23
CA THR A 227 -88.88 -82.42 66.43
C THR A 227 -88.12 -82.59 65.13
N ALA A 228 -88.59 -83.45 64.21
CA ALA A 228 -87.97 -83.63 62.90
C ALA A 228 -88.06 -82.35 62.04
N LEU A 229 -89.19 -81.62 62.09
CA LEU A 229 -89.34 -80.33 61.43
C LEU A 229 -88.44 -79.24 62.05
N ARG A 230 -88.21 -79.26 63.37
CA ARG A 230 -87.26 -78.36 64.04
C ARG A 230 -85.81 -78.65 63.62
N GLU A 231 -85.40 -79.92 63.63
CA GLU A 231 -84.08 -80.33 63.15
C GLU A 231 -83.87 -79.92 61.68
N GLU A 232 -84.88 -80.06 60.83
CA GLU A 232 -84.79 -79.64 59.43
C GLU A 232 -84.74 -78.12 59.28
N VAL A 233 -85.48 -77.35 60.09
CA VAL A 233 -85.36 -75.88 60.16
C VAL A 233 -83.95 -75.46 60.59
N ASP A 234 -83.34 -76.14 61.56
CA ASP A 234 -81.98 -75.82 62.01
C ASP A 234 -80.91 -76.24 61.00
N ARG A 235 -81.08 -77.36 60.29
CA ARG A 235 -80.24 -77.72 59.12
C ARG A 235 -80.35 -76.69 58.00
N LEU A 236 -81.57 -76.22 57.70
CA LEU A 236 -81.80 -75.18 56.71
C LEU A 236 -81.17 -73.85 57.13
N ARG A 237 -81.24 -73.47 58.42
CA ARG A 237 -80.55 -72.29 58.97
C ARG A 237 -79.04 -72.38 58.82
N ILE A 238 -78.42 -73.52 59.15
CA ILE A 238 -76.97 -73.75 58.96
C ILE A 238 -76.61 -73.70 57.46
N THR A 239 -77.47 -74.25 56.60
CA THR A 239 -77.29 -74.22 55.14
C THR A 239 -77.42 -72.79 54.57
N ILE A 240 -78.31 -71.97 55.11
CA ILE A 240 -78.43 -70.55 54.75
C ILE A 240 -77.19 -69.79 55.22
N ALA A 241 -76.81 -69.89 56.50
CA ALA A 241 -75.64 -69.21 57.05
C ALA A 241 -74.33 -69.55 56.31
N SER A 242 -74.12 -70.82 55.95
CA SER A 242 -72.95 -71.23 55.15
C SER A 242 -72.99 -70.75 53.69
N LYS A 243 -74.19 -70.56 53.11
CA LYS A 243 -74.35 -69.89 51.81
C LYS A 243 -74.09 -68.39 51.90
N ASP A 244 -74.55 -67.73 52.96
CA ASP A 244 -74.33 -66.29 53.18
C ASP A 244 -72.85 -65.99 53.40
N VAL A 245 -72.12 -66.83 54.16
CA VAL A 245 -70.65 -66.73 54.29
C VAL A 245 -69.94 -66.87 52.94
N ASN A 246 -70.35 -67.85 52.11
CA ASN A 246 -69.79 -68.02 50.76
C ASN A 246 -70.14 -66.83 49.83
N LEU A 247 -71.35 -66.30 49.92
CA LEU A 247 -71.81 -65.16 49.13
C LEU A 247 -71.03 -63.90 49.52
N ASN A 248 -70.83 -63.65 50.82
CA ASN A 248 -70.00 -62.55 51.31
C ASN A 248 -68.53 -62.68 50.90
N ALA A 249 -67.96 -63.90 50.91
CA ALA A 249 -66.61 -64.14 50.40
C ALA A 249 -66.50 -63.85 48.87
N GLN A 250 -67.52 -64.22 48.09
CA GLN A 250 -67.60 -63.89 46.66
C GLN A 250 -67.75 -62.38 46.42
N LEU A 251 -68.56 -61.67 47.22
CA LEU A 251 -68.69 -60.21 47.15
C LEU A 251 -67.35 -59.52 47.43
N GLN A 252 -66.63 -59.90 48.48
CA GLN A 252 -65.29 -59.37 48.77
C GLN A 252 -64.30 -59.64 47.63
N GLN A 253 -64.36 -60.81 47.00
CA GLN A 253 -63.54 -61.12 45.83
C GLN A 253 -63.89 -60.26 44.61
N ILE A 254 -65.18 -59.97 44.39
CA ILE A 254 -65.64 -59.05 43.34
C ILE A 254 -65.15 -57.62 43.61
N GLU A 255 -65.23 -57.12 44.84
CA GLU A 255 -64.71 -55.80 45.23
C GLU A 255 -63.21 -55.68 45.00
N LEU A 256 -62.42 -56.70 45.38
CA LEU A 256 -60.98 -56.74 45.13
C LEU A 256 -60.65 -56.71 43.64
N LEU A 257 -61.40 -57.45 42.81
CA LEU A 257 -61.25 -57.42 41.35
C LEU A 257 -61.63 -56.06 40.76
N GLN A 258 -62.70 -55.42 41.24
CA GLN A 258 -63.07 -54.06 40.82
C GLN A 258 -61.98 -53.04 41.17
N GLN A 259 -61.38 -53.13 42.36
CA GLN A 259 -60.25 -52.28 42.76
C GLN A 259 -59.02 -52.52 41.87
N GLN A 260 -58.71 -53.77 41.52
CA GLN A 260 -57.61 -54.09 40.59
C GLN A 260 -57.85 -53.53 39.19
N VAL A 261 -59.07 -53.65 38.64
CA VAL A 261 -59.45 -53.05 37.35
C VAL A 261 -59.30 -51.53 37.39
N ALA A 262 -59.77 -50.87 38.45
CA ALA A 262 -59.58 -49.43 38.62
C ALA A 262 -58.10 -49.04 38.67
N GLN A 263 -57.26 -49.78 39.40
CA GLN A 263 -55.82 -49.54 39.44
C GLN A 263 -55.16 -49.69 38.05
N LEU A 264 -55.48 -50.76 37.32
CA LEU A 264 -54.99 -51.02 35.96
C LEU A 264 -55.34 -49.89 35.00
N LEU A 265 -56.59 -49.37 35.04
CA LEU A 265 -56.98 -48.20 34.25
C LEU A 265 -56.11 -46.98 34.57
N THR A 266 -55.83 -46.68 35.85
CA THR A 266 -54.93 -45.55 36.18
C THR A 266 -53.47 -45.77 35.74
N ILE A 267 -53.04 -47.02 35.56
CA ILE A 267 -51.70 -47.36 35.05
C ILE A 267 -51.68 -47.20 33.52
N GLN A 268 -52.72 -47.65 32.82
CA GLN A 268 -52.89 -47.44 31.38
C GLN A 268 -52.90 -45.94 31.04
N ASP A 269 -53.69 -45.13 31.77
CA ASP A 269 -53.71 -43.66 31.65
C ASP A 269 -52.31 -43.04 31.78
N LYS A 270 -51.50 -43.52 32.74
CA LYS A 270 -50.12 -43.04 32.93
C LYS A 270 -49.23 -43.45 31.77
N PHE A 271 -49.37 -44.69 31.29
CA PHE A 271 -48.60 -45.23 30.17
C PHE A 271 -48.91 -44.50 28.86
N GLU A 272 -50.18 -44.22 28.56
CA GLU A 272 -50.57 -43.45 27.38
C GLU A 272 -50.04 -42.02 27.44
N ARG A 273 -50.10 -41.36 28.61
CA ARG A 273 -49.51 -40.02 28.81
C ARG A 273 -47.97 -40.03 28.68
N THR A 274 -47.27 -41.07 29.12
CA THR A 274 -45.81 -41.17 28.92
C THR A 274 -45.46 -41.50 27.47
N LYS A 275 -46.23 -42.35 26.80
CA LYS A 275 -46.10 -42.65 25.37
C LYS A 275 -46.26 -41.39 24.51
N ALA A 276 -47.28 -40.57 24.77
CA ALA A 276 -47.50 -39.30 24.08
C ALA A 276 -46.37 -38.28 24.31
N LYS A 277 -45.78 -38.24 25.51
CA LYS A 277 -44.58 -37.43 25.80
C LYS A 277 -43.34 -37.94 25.06
N TYR A 278 -43.18 -39.26 24.96
CA TYR A 278 -42.08 -39.89 24.23
C TYR A 278 -42.17 -39.61 22.73
N THR A 279 -43.35 -39.74 22.11
CA THR A 279 -43.53 -39.39 20.68
C THR A 279 -43.26 -37.93 20.41
N ALA A 280 -43.82 -37.01 21.22
CA ALA A 280 -43.54 -35.58 21.09
C ALA A 280 -42.05 -35.23 21.28
N SER A 281 -41.36 -35.91 22.19
CA SER A 281 -39.91 -35.74 22.37
C SER A 281 -39.09 -36.31 21.21
N LYS A 282 -39.56 -37.38 20.56
CA LYS A 282 -38.92 -37.99 19.38
C LYS A 282 -39.06 -37.08 18.16
N GLU A 283 -40.27 -36.57 17.89
CA GLU A 283 -40.51 -35.59 16.82
C GLU A 283 -39.72 -34.29 17.03
N ALA A 284 -39.49 -33.88 18.29
CA ALA A 284 -38.66 -32.72 18.60
C ALA A 284 -37.17 -32.98 18.35
N LEU A 285 -36.68 -34.21 18.59
CA LEU A 285 -35.31 -34.60 18.25
C LEU A 285 -35.11 -34.67 16.72
N GLU A 286 -36.03 -35.31 16.00
CA GLU A 286 -35.99 -35.41 14.53
C GLU A 286 -35.94 -34.01 13.86
N LYS A 287 -36.73 -33.04 14.36
CA LYS A 287 -36.67 -31.64 13.90
C LYS A 287 -35.33 -30.96 14.21
N LEU A 288 -34.75 -31.21 15.39
CA LEU A 288 -33.44 -30.67 15.75
C LEU A 288 -32.30 -31.28 14.93
N GLU A 289 -32.43 -32.55 14.52
CA GLU A 289 -31.50 -33.22 13.62
C GLU A 289 -31.60 -32.64 12.19
N GLU A 290 -32.82 -32.43 11.66
CA GLU A 290 -33.03 -31.74 10.38
C GLU A 290 -32.44 -30.32 10.37
N ASP A 291 -32.71 -29.53 11.40
CA ASP A 291 -32.18 -28.16 11.51
C ASP A 291 -30.65 -28.15 11.70
N ALA A 292 -30.08 -29.13 12.40
CA ALA A 292 -28.63 -29.28 12.50
C ALA A 292 -27.99 -29.61 11.13
N ILE A 293 -28.61 -30.50 10.33
CA ILE A 293 -28.16 -30.82 8.97
C ILE A 293 -28.22 -29.58 8.07
N ARG A 294 -29.32 -28.80 8.13
CA ARG A 294 -29.43 -27.53 7.38
C ARG A 294 -28.33 -26.54 7.75
N LEU A 295 -28.09 -26.33 9.05
CA LEU A 295 -27.04 -25.42 9.53
C LEU A 295 -25.63 -25.86 9.13
N VAL A 296 -25.37 -27.18 9.01
CA VAL A 296 -24.10 -27.69 8.47
C VAL A 296 -23.97 -27.33 6.99
N GLN A 297 -25.00 -27.59 6.17
CA GLN A 297 -25.00 -27.28 4.74
C GLN A 297 -24.89 -25.76 4.46
N GLU A 298 -25.54 -24.91 5.26
CA GLU A 298 -25.41 -23.46 5.17
C GLU A 298 -23.98 -22.99 5.52
N LYS A 299 -23.39 -23.56 6.56
CA LYS A 299 -22.00 -23.29 6.97
C LYS A 299 -20.99 -23.75 5.92
N GLU A 300 -21.22 -24.88 5.26
CA GLU A 300 -20.39 -25.38 4.16
C GLU A 300 -20.42 -24.42 2.98
N LYS A 301 -21.60 -24.01 2.51
CA LYS A 301 -21.76 -22.97 1.47
C LYS A 301 -21.12 -21.63 1.85
N GLU A 302 -21.25 -21.21 3.11
CA GLU A 302 -20.58 -20.00 3.61
C GLU A 302 -19.06 -20.15 3.65
N SER A 303 -18.53 -21.37 3.83
CA SER A 303 -17.09 -21.65 3.77
C SER A 303 -16.56 -21.66 2.33
N GLU A 304 -17.31 -22.23 1.39
CA GLU A 304 -16.99 -22.18 -0.05
C GLU A 304 -16.96 -20.74 -0.56
N ALA A 305 -17.99 -19.94 -0.23
CA ALA A 305 -18.04 -18.52 -0.57
C ALA A 305 -16.87 -17.72 0.04
N ARG A 306 -16.43 -18.05 1.26
CA ARG A 306 -15.22 -17.45 1.85
C ARG A 306 -13.96 -17.83 1.08
N THR A 307 -13.76 -19.10 0.74
CA THR A 307 -12.58 -19.53 -0.03
C THR A 307 -12.53 -18.90 -1.42
N GLN A 308 -13.67 -18.76 -2.09
CA GLN A 308 -13.75 -18.04 -3.36
C GLN A 308 -13.35 -16.56 -3.18
N ALA A 309 -13.91 -15.87 -2.19
CA ALA A 309 -13.57 -14.47 -1.91
C ALA A 309 -12.08 -14.29 -1.54
N GLU A 310 -11.46 -15.25 -0.83
CA GLU A 310 -10.02 -15.24 -0.53
C GLU A 310 -9.16 -15.39 -1.80
N VAL A 311 -9.58 -16.24 -2.75
CA VAL A 311 -8.91 -16.38 -4.06
C VAL A 311 -9.06 -15.12 -4.92
N GLU A 312 -10.26 -14.52 -4.97
CA GLU A 312 -10.50 -13.26 -5.68
C GLU A 312 -9.65 -12.12 -5.10
N LEU A 313 -9.55 -12.01 -3.77
CA LEU A 313 -8.71 -11.03 -3.09
C LEU A 313 -7.21 -11.28 -3.34
N ALA A 314 -6.78 -12.54 -3.45
CA ALA A 314 -5.41 -12.87 -3.84
C ALA A 314 -5.09 -12.41 -5.27
N MET A 315 -5.98 -12.66 -6.24
CA MET A 315 -5.82 -12.19 -7.62
C MET A 315 -5.77 -10.66 -7.70
N VAL A 316 -6.64 -9.95 -6.98
CA VAL A 316 -6.63 -8.46 -6.95
C VAL A 316 -5.34 -7.90 -6.35
N ARG A 317 -4.74 -8.58 -5.36
CA ARG A 317 -3.42 -8.21 -4.82
C ARG A 317 -2.30 -8.44 -5.82
N GLU A 318 -2.34 -9.53 -6.55
CA GLU A 318 -1.34 -9.86 -7.58
C GLU A 318 -1.41 -8.88 -8.76
N THR A 319 -2.61 -8.56 -9.26
CA THR A 319 -2.78 -7.56 -10.33
C THR A 319 -2.30 -6.18 -9.86
N HIS A 320 -2.68 -5.71 -8.67
CA HIS A 320 -2.19 -4.44 -8.14
C HIS A 320 -0.65 -4.43 -7.95
N ALA A 321 -0.04 -5.55 -7.56
CA ALA A 321 1.42 -5.64 -7.45
C ALA A 321 2.11 -5.55 -8.83
N ASN A 322 1.53 -6.21 -9.84
CA ASN A 322 2.02 -6.15 -11.22
C ASN A 322 1.83 -4.75 -11.84
N ASP A 323 0.69 -4.11 -11.62
CA ASP A 323 0.40 -2.74 -12.09
C ASP A 323 1.35 -1.72 -11.46
N ALA A 324 1.64 -1.85 -10.17
CA ALA A 324 2.62 -1.01 -9.48
C ALA A 324 4.04 -1.19 -10.05
N ALA A 325 4.46 -2.44 -10.29
CA ALA A 325 5.76 -2.75 -10.90
C ALA A 325 5.86 -2.22 -12.35
N SER A 326 4.76 -2.29 -13.11
CA SER A 326 4.66 -1.69 -14.46
C SER A 326 4.81 -0.17 -14.41
N CYS A 327 4.10 0.50 -13.50
CA CYS A 327 4.16 1.95 -13.32
C CYS A 327 5.55 2.43 -12.88
N ASP A 328 6.24 1.70 -12.00
CA ASP A 328 7.61 2.03 -11.60
C ASP A 328 8.61 1.83 -12.75
N LYS A 329 8.40 0.82 -13.61
CA LYS A 329 9.20 0.64 -14.83
C LYS A 329 8.99 1.80 -15.82
N ASP A 330 7.75 2.13 -16.15
CA ASP A 330 7.43 3.23 -17.08
C ASP A 330 8.00 4.57 -16.57
N LYS A 331 7.99 4.78 -15.25
CA LYS A 331 8.59 5.95 -14.59
C LYS A 331 10.12 5.95 -14.69
N LEU A 332 10.79 4.80 -14.60
CA LEU A 332 12.23 4.68 -14.82
C LEU A 332 12.58 4.99 -16.28
N ASP A 333 11.88 4.39 -17.25
CA ASP A 333 12.07 4.61 -18.68
C ASP A 333 11.89 6.10 -19.05
N LEU A 334 10.89 6.78 -18.45
CA LEU A 334 10.70 8.23 -18.59
C LEU A 334 11.84 9.05 -17.97
N LEU A 335 12.35 8.67 -16.80
CA LEU A 335 13.48 9.35 -16.16
C LEU A 335 14.79 9.19 -16.94
N GLU A 336 15.04 8.02 -17.53
CA GLU A 336 16.17 7.79 -18.43
C GLU A 336 16.06 8.64 -19.69
N ARG A 337 14.86 8.71 -20.29
CA ARG A 337 14.62 9.57 -21.46
C ARG A 337 14.81 11.06 -21.16
N ILE A 338 14.40 11.53 -19.97
CA ILE A 338 14.64 12.91 -19.52
C ILE A 338 16.14 13.19 -19.37
N LYS A 339 16.91 12.26 -18.78
CA LYS A 339 18.38 12.40 -18.68
C LYS A 339 19.03 12.52 -20.06
N LEU A 340 18.69 11.64 -20.99
CA LEU A 340 19.21 11.67 -22.36
C LEU A 340 18.88 12.98 -23.09
N MET A 341 17.69 13.54 -22.88
CA MET A 341 17.33 14.85 -23.44
C MET A 341 18.17 15.98 -22.82
N HIS A 342 18.36 16.00 -21.49
CA HIS A 342 19.22 16.99 -20.85
C HIS A 342 20.70 16.89 -21.24
N GLU A 343 21.22 15.67 -21.44
CA GLU A 343 22.57 15.46 -21.98
C GLU A 343 22.70 16.01 -23.40
N HIS A 344 21.68 15.83 -24.24
CA HIS A 344 21.64 16.40 -25.59
C HIS A 344 21.52 17.93 -25.57
N GLU A 345 20.68 18.50 -24.72
CA GLU A 345 20.54 19.95 -24.51
C GLU A 345 21.88 20.57 -24.07
N ALA A 346 22.58 19.95 -23.10
CA ALA A 346 23.87 20.40 -22.63
C ALA A 346 24.95 20.35 -23.72
N ALA A 347 24.96 19.29 -24.54
CA ALA A 347 25.87 19.17 -25.69
C ALA A 347 25.60 20.25 -26.76
N LEU A 348 24.33 20.52 -27.06
CA LEU A 348 23.93 21.59 -27.98
C LEU A 348 24.33 22.97 -27.45
N GLN A 349 24.14 23.21 -26.15
CA GLN A 349 24.54 24.47 -25.51
C GLN A 349 26.06 24.66 -25.58
N ALA A 350 26.85 23.64 -25.28
CA ALA A 350 28.31 23.69 -25.41
C ALA A 350 28.75 24.00 -26.86
N GLN A 351 28.10 23.39 -27.86
CA GLN A 351 28.34 23.67 -29.27
C GLN A 351 28.02 25.14 -29.63
N MET A 352 26.93 25.69 -29.11
CA MET A 352 26.55 27.10 -29.32
C MET A 352 27.56 28.06 -28.66
N GLU A 353 28.01 27.76 -27.44
CA GLU A 353 29.05 28.55 -26.77
C GLU A 353 30.38 28.52 -27.53
N ASP A 354 30.78 27.37 -28.07
CA ASP A 354 32.01 27.26 -28.88
C ASP A 354 31.90 27.99 -30.22
N GLN A 355 30.73 28.01 -30.86
CA GLN A 355 30.48 28.88 -32.02
C GLN A 355 30.56 30.37 -31.66
N GLN A 356 30.00 30.79 -30.53
CA GLN A 356 30.11 32.17 -30.05
C GLN A 356 31.56 32.57 -29.74
N LYS A 357 32.34 31.70 -29.08
CA LYS A 357 33.78 31.89 -28.84
C LYS A 357 34.53 32.05 -30.17
N LYS A 358 34.24 31.18 -31.15
CA LYS A 358 34.84 31.26 -32.49
C LYS A 358 34.51 32.58 -33.18
N TRP A 359 33.25 33.01 -33.24
CA TRP A 359 32.88 34.30 -33.83
C TRP A 359 33.51 35.50 -33.12
N CYS A 360 33.67 35.43 -31.80
CA CYS A 360 34.43 36.44 -31.06
C CYS A 360 35.89 36.50 -31.51
N LEU A 361 36.57 35.35 -31.64
CA LEU A 361 37.95 35.25 -32.12
C LEU A 361 38.08 35.73 -33.57
N ASP A 362 37.22 35.28 -34.48
CA ASP A 362 37.19 35.69 -35.88
C ASP A 362 37.00 37.21 -36.00
N ARG A 363 36.06 37.79 -35.23
CA ARG A 363 35.82 39.24 -35.16
C ARG A 363 37.03 40.00 -34.62
N THR A 364 37.71 39.50 -33.58
CA THR A 364 38.94 40.15 -33.08
C THR A 364 40.08 40.07 -34.08
N THR A 365 40.18 38.97 -34.82
CA THR A 365 41.20 38.76 -35.86
C THR A 365 40.97 39.70 -37.05
N LEU A 366 39.73 39.81 -37.53
CA LEU A 366 39.35 40.74 -38.60
C LEU A 366 39.60 42.19 -38.19
N ASN A 367 39.23 42.58 -36.96
CA ASN A 367 39.54 43.92 -36.43
C ASN A 367 41.05 44.19 -36.31
N ALA A 368 41.86 43.18 -35.99
CA ALA A 368 43.32 43.32 -35.98
C ALA A 368 43.90 43.47 -37.40
N GLN A 369 43.36 42.74 -38.38
CA GLN A 369 43.72 42.88 -39.79
C GLN A 369 43.34 44.27 -40.34
N LEU A 370 42.13 44.76 -40.05
CA LEU A 370 41.70 46.11 -40.43
C LEU A 370 42.66 47.18 -39.88
N ARG A 371 43.01 47.14 -38.59
CA ARG A 371 43.99 48.08 -37.99
C ARG A 371 45.38 47.99 -38.64
N ALA A 372 45.80 46.79 -39.05
CA ALA A 372 47.07 46.62 -39.76
C ALA A 372 47.04 47.25 -41.16
N LEU A 373 45.93 47.07 -41.89
CA LEU A 373 45.71 47.71 -43.20
C LEU A 373 45.56 49.23 -43.09
N GLU A 374 44.83 49.73 -42.09
CA GLU A 374 44.73 51.17 -41.77
C GLU A 374 46.12 51.77 -41.50
N LYS A 375 46.97 51.07 -40.74
CA LYS A 375 48.34 51.50 -40.48
C LYS A 375 49.21 51.50 -41.75
N GLN A 376 49.11 50.49 -42.61
CA GLN A 376 49.81 50.46 -43.91
C GLN A 376 49.32 51.56 -44.87
N LEU A 377 48.02 51.85 -44.85
CA LEU A 377 47.42 52.93 -45.62
C LEU A 377 47.87 54.30 -45.10
N GLN A 378 48.09 54.43 -43.79
CA GLN A 378 48.64 55.65 -43.20
C GLN A 378 50.13 55.84 -43.55
N THR A 379 50.96 54.80 -43.44
CA THR A 379 52.38 54.92 -43.82
C THR A 379 52.55 55.17 -45.32
N THR A 380 51.75 54.54 -46.18
CA THR A 380 51.81 54.81 -47.64
C THR A 380 51.30 56.21 -48.01
N LYS A 381 50.36 56.79 -47.24
CA LYS A 381 49.99 58.21 -47.37
C LYS A 381 51.13 59.15 -46.94
N GLU A 382 51.84 58.84 -45.88
CA GLU A 382 53.01 59.61 -45.42
C GLU A 382 54.19 59.50 -46.40
N GLU A 383 54.43 58.32 -46.97
CA GLU A 383 55.38 58.10 -48.07
C GLU A 383 54.97 58.85 -49.33
N ALA A 384 53.68 58.86 -49.70
CA ALA A 384 53.19 59.64 -50.83
C ALA A 384 53.31 61.16 -50.59
N ALA A 385 53.02 61.64 -49.39
CA ALA A 385 53.16 63.05 -49.01
C ALA A 385 54.63 63.51 -48.99
N THR A 386 55.56 62.64 -48.56
CA THR A 386 57.00 62.94 -48.63
C THR A 386 57.53 62.86 -50.07
N ALA A 387 57.01 61.93 -50.89
CA ALA A 387 57.32 61.86 -52.32
C ALA A 387 56.81 63.10 -53.10
N THR A 388 55.61 63.60 -52.81
CA THR A 388 55.11 64.84 -53.43
C THR A 388 55.88 66.07 -52.94
N ALA A 389 56.18 66.17 -51.65
CA ALA A 389 56.98 67.29 -51.11
C ALA A 389 58.41 67.32 -51.69
N THR A 390 59.04 66.16 -51.89
CA THR A 390 60.36 66.07 -52.54
C THR A 390 60.29 66.35 -54.05
N TYR A 391 59.22 65.93 -54.73
CA TYR A 391 58.97 66.30 -56.13
C TYR A 391 58.77 67.82 -56.30
N GLU A 392 57.97 68.46 -55.42
CA GLU A 392 57.81 69.93 -55.41
C GLU A 392 59.13 70.66 -55.14
N ALA A 393 59.96 70.16 -54.21
CA ALA A 393 61.28 70.74 -53.94
C ALA A 393 62.18 70.65 -55.19
N LEU A 394 62.22 69.50 -55.86
CA LEU A 394 62.94 69.33 -57.12
C LEU A 394 62.37 70.21 -58.25
N LEU A 395 61.06 70.47 -58.26
CA LEU A 395 60.43 71.37 -59.21
C LEU A 395 60.86 72.84 -58.97
N ARG A 396 60.86 73.29 -57.71
CA ARG A 396 61.36 74.62 -57.32
C ARG A 396 62.85 74.79 -57.62
N ASP A 397 63.65 73.75 -57.36
CA ASP A 397 65.08 73.73 -57.71
C ASP A 397 65.28 73.78 -59.24
N LYS A 398 64.49 73.02 -60.01
CA LYS A 398 64.48 73.09 -61.47
C LYS A 398 64.11 74.48 -61.97
N GLU A 399 63.05 75.11 -61.44
CA GLU A 399 62.65 76.47 -61.80
C GLU A 399 63.68 77.53 -61.41
N SER A 400 64.34 77.36 -60.27
CA SER A 400 65.46 78.19 -59.82
C SER A 400 66.64 78.07 -60.78
N MET A 401 67.02 76.85 -61.14
CA MET A 401 68.07 76.57 -62.12
C MET A 401 67.69 77.03 -63.53
N SER A 402 66.42 76.91 -63.95
CA SER A 402 65.94 77.43 -65.23
C SER A 402 65.99 78.97 -65.27
N ARG A 403 65.59 79.66 -64.20
CA ARG A 403 65.77 81.12 -64.07
C ARG A 403 67.24 81.51 -64.12
N LYS A 404 68.12 80.73 -63.50
CA LYS A 404 69.57 80.95 -63.50
C LYS A 404 70.21 80.64 -64.86
N ILE A 405 69.70 79.66 -65.60
CA ILE A 405 70.09 79.41 -66.99
C ILE A 405 69.61 80.56 -67.87
N MET A 406 68.38 81.07 -67.69
CA MET A 406 67.90 82.25 -68.41
C MET A 406 68.77 83.47 -68.11
N SER A 407 69.05 83.80 -66.85
CA SER A 407 69.92 84.94 -66.52
C SER A 407 71.34 84.77 -67.09
N LEU A 408 71.93 83.56 -67.02
CA LEU A 408 73.21 83.28 -67.66
C LEU A 408 73.15 83.33 -69.19
N THR A 409 71.99 83.03 -69.80
CA THR A 409 71.78 83.15 -71.25
C THR A 409 71.59 84.61 -71.66
N ASP A 410 70.92 85.41 -70.84
CA ASP A 410 70.78 86.86 -71.01
C ASP A 410 72.13 87.57 -70.79
N GLU A 411 72.90 87.16 -69.78
CA GLU A 411 74.29 87.60 -69.56
C GLU A 411 75.20 87.18 -70.73
N LEU A 412 75.01 85.99 -71.30
CA LEU A 412 75.78 85.52 -72.45
C LEU A 412 75.31 86.17 -73.77
N ALA A 413 74.03 86.55 -73.88
CA ALA A 413 73.49 87.37 -74.96
C ALA A 413 74.00 88.82 -74.88
N ALA A 414 74.04 89.40 -73.68
CA ALA A 414 74.68 90.69 -73.42
C ALA A 414 76.19 90.63 -73.67
N ALA A 415 76.86 89.55 -73.28
CA ALA A 415 78.28 89.33 -73.55
C ALA A 415 78.57 89.06 -75.03
N THR A 416 77.68 88.44 -75.80
CA THR A 416 77.84 88.28 -77.26
C THR A 416 77.49 89.55 -78.02
N ALA A 417 76.52 90.35 -77.57
CA ALA A 417 76.29 91.71 -78.05
C ALA A 417 77.51 92.62 -77.77
N ALA A 418 78.19 92.44 -76.63
CA ALA A 418 79.43 93.13 -76.28
C ALA A 418 80.68 92.55 -76.99
N LYS A 419 80.57 91.44 -77.74
CA LYS A 419 81.71 90.69 -78.32
C LYS A 419 81.64 90.59 -79.85
N VAL A 420 81.19 91.68 -80.48
CA VAL A 420 81.40 91.97 -81.92
C VAL A 420 82.67 92.82 -82.15
N VAL A 421 83.36 93.24 -81.08
CA VAL A 421 84.68 93.89 -81.16
C VAL A 421 85.74 93.03 -80.43
N LEU A 422 86.64 92.48 -81.24
CA LEU A 422 87.94 91.86 -80.90
C LEU A 422 87.95 90.47 -80.19
N GLN A 423 88.19 89.45 -81.03
CA GLN A 423 89.18 88.36 -80.89
C GLN A 423 90.33 88.66 -79.91
N GLN A 424 91.01 87.72 -79.23
CA GLN A 424 91.15 86.24 -79.32
C GLN A 424 91.72 85.75 -77.95
N ASP A 425 91.96 84.49 -77.56
CA ASP A 425 91.83 83.12 -78.10
C ASP A 425 91.81 82.12 -76.89
N GLY A 426 91.99 80.80 -77.10
CA GLY A 426 92.60 79.91 -76.10
C GLY A 426 91.72 78.80 -75.48
N PHE A 427 91.60 77.66 -76.19
CA PHE A 427 91.24 76.33 -75.64
C PHE A 427 92.42 75.71 -74.82
N PRO A 428 92.36 74.48 -74.19
CA PRO A 428 91.25 73.51 -74.02
C PRO A 428 91.10 72.82 -72.61
N TYR A 429 89.92 72.22 -72.39
CA TYR A 429 89.65 70.84 -71.86
C TYR A 429 90.20 70.31 -70.48
N MET A 430 89.25 70.07 -69.56
CA MET A 430 89.06 68.86 -68.70
C MET A 430 89.83 68.59 -67.36
N ILE A 431 89.14 67.74 -66.57
CA ILE A 431 89.53 66.95 -65.37
C ILE A 431 89.74 67.69 -64.03
N SER A 432 88.71 67.61 -63.16
CA SER A 432 88.89 67.62 -61.69
C SER A 432 87.80 66.85 -60.93
N GLY A 433 87.39 65.68 -61.46
CA GLY A 433 86.41 64.79 -60.83
C GLY A 433 86.92 63.95 -59.63
N ARG A 434 88.13 64.19 -59.12
CA ARG A 434 88.80 63.28 -58.17
C ARG A 434 88.51 63.49 -56.67
N ARG A 435 88.13 64.70 -56.22
CA ARG A 435 87.79 64.94 -54.80
C ARG A 435 86.33 64.65 -54.43
N ASN A 436 85.41 64.79 -55.39
CA ASN A 436 84.00 64.45 -55.15
C ASN A 436 83.71 62.94 -55.29
N ASN A 437 84.55 62.18 -56.00
CA ASN A 437 84.41 60.73 -56.05
C ASN A 437 84.87 60.05 -54.76
N THR A 438 85.99 60.44 -54.16
CA THR A 438 86.44 59.82 -52.88
C THR A 438 85.46 60.07 -51.72
N VAL A 439 84.87 61.26 -51.62
CA VAL A 439 83.84 61.56 -50.62
C VAL A 439 82.54 60.78 -50.89
N LYS A 440 82.20 60.54 -52.16
CA LYS A 440 81.06 59.67 -52.52
C LYS A 440 81.37 58.21 -52.23
N GLU A 441 82.55 57.71 -52.60
CA GLU A 441 83.01 56.34 -52.32
C GLU A 441 83.00 56.04 -50.82
N VAL A 442 83.51 56.93 -49.97
CA VAL A 442 83.42 56.77 -48.50
C VAL A 442 81.97 56.73 -48.02
N LYS A 443 81.07 57.57 -48.55
CA LYS A 443 79.63 57.52 -48.20
C LYS A 443 78.93 56.25 -48.71
N TRP A 444 79.26 55.77 -49.90
CA TRP A 444 78.75 54.51 -50.42
C TRP A 444 79.27 53.33 -49.60
N GLN A 445 80.54 53.35 -49.20
CA GLN A 445 81.13 52.33 -48.35
C GLN A 445 80.46 52.30 -46.97
N GLN A 446 80.25 53.46 -46.33
CA GLN A 446 79.49 53.56 -45.08
C GLN A 446 78.03 53.05 -45.23
N ALA A 447 77.36 53.35 -46.34
CA ALA A 447 76.02 52.85 -46.61
C ALA A 447 75.97 51.32 -46.87
N ILE A 448 77.04 50.75 -47.44
CA ILE A 448 77.22 49.30 -47.60
C ILE A 448 77.48 48.65 -46.24
N ASP A 449 78.41 49.19 -45.44
CA ASP A 449 78.74 48.69 -44.11
C ASP A 449 77.51 48.73 -43.18
N GLU A 450 76.69 49.79 -43.25
CA GLU A 450 75.40 49.88 -42.57
C GLU A 450 74.38 48.84 -43.05
N ARG A 451 74.30 48.59 -44.37
CA ARG A 451 73.43 47.53 -44.92
C ARG A 451 73.88 46.15 -44.44
N ASP A 452 75.17 45.89 -44.40
CA ASP A 452 75.73 44.61 -43.94
C ASP A 452 75.54 44.41 -42.43
N LEU A 453 75.59 45.48 -41.63
CA LEU A 453 75.21 45.46 -40.22
C LEU A 453 73.72 45.15 -40.03
N LYS A 454 72.85 45.77 -40.84
CA LYS A 454 71.40 45.50 -40.85
C LYS A 454 71.08 44.06 -41.33
N LEU A 455 71.77 43.55 -42.34
CA LEU A 455 71.67 42.15 -42.78
C LEU A 455 72.11 41.17 -41.69
N LYS A 456 73.25 41.40 -41.05
CA LYS A 456 73.72 40.57 -39.91
C LYS A 456 72.77 40.61 -38.71
N ALA A 457 72.03 41.71 -38.50
CA ALA A 457 70.99 41.80 -37.48
C ALA A 457 69.74 40.99 -37.86
N LEU A 458 69.29 41.08 -39.13
CA LEU A 458 68.17 40.29 -39.65
C LEU A 458 68.48 38.79 -39.66
N ASP A 459 69.70 38.37 -40.02
CA ASP A 459 70.11 36.95 -39.94
C ASP A 459 70.04 36.42 -38.51
N LYS A 460 70.49 37.19 -37.51
CA LYS A 460 70.33 36.83 -36.09
C LYS A 460 68.86 36.71 -35.70
N GLN A 461 67.99 37.61 -36.17
CA GLN A 461 66.55 37.52 -35.94
C GLN A 461 65.93 36.29 -36.60
N VAL A 462 66.31 35.95 -37.84
CA VAL A 462 65.87 34.73 -38.55
C VAL A 462 66.34 33.47 -37.84
N VAL A 463 67.57 33.43 -37.32
CA VAL A 463 68.08 32.31 -36.52
C VAL A 463 67.30 32.17 -35.21
N ALA A 464 67.03 33.26 -34.50
CA ALA A 464 66.21 33.26 -33.29
C ALA A 464 64.77 32.78 -33.57
N SER A 465 64.14 33.26 -34.64
CA SER A 465 62.80 32.81 -35.07
C SER A 465 62.77 31.32 -35.45
N LYS A 466 63.81 30.82 -36.14
CA LYS A 466 63.96 29.38 -36.45
C LYS A 466 64.14 28.54 -35.17
N LEU A 467 64.80 29.08 -34.15
CA LEU A 467 65.01 28.38 -32.87
C LEU A 467 63.71 28.33 -32.06
N LEU A 468 62.96 29.43 -31.97
CA LEU A 468 61.62 29.47 -31.37
C LEU A 468 60.63 28.54 -32.10
N ALA A 469 60.65 28.50 -33.44
CA ALA A 469 59.81 27.57 -34.21
C ALA A 469 60.18 26.09 -33.99
N ARG A 470 61.46 25.78 -33.72
CA ARG A 470 61.89 24.43 -33.31
C ARG A 470 61.45 24.11 -31.88
N GLN A 471 61.45 25.08 -30.98
CA GLN A 471 60.97 24.92 -29.61
C GLN A 471 59.46 24.66 -29.57
N SER A 472 58.65 25.49 -30.24
CA SER A 472 57.19 25.31 -30.29
C SER A 472 56.79 23.99 -30.97
N LYS A 473 57.58 23.51 -31.96
CA LYS A 473 57.38 22.18 -32.54
C LYS A 473 57.61 21.06 -31.51
N LYS A 474 58.69 21.14 -30.71
CA LYS A 474 58.94 20.16 -29.63
C LYS A 474 57.86 20.19 -28.55
N GLU A 475 57.42 21.38 -28.14
CA GLU A 475 56.33 21.53 -27.16
C GLU A 475 55.01 20.93 -27.71
N LYS A 476 54.70 21.15 -28.99
CA LYS A 476 53.56 20.51 -29.66
C LYS A 476 53.69 18.98 -29.72
N GLU A 477 54.87 18.45 -30.03
CA GLU A 477 55.13 17.00 -30.04
C GLU A 477 54.98 16.40 -28.63
N GLN A 478 55.44 17.08 -27.58
CA GLN A 478 55.25 16.67 -26.18
C GLN A 478 53.78 16.69 -25.76
N LEU A 479 53.02 17.72 -26.12
CA LEU A 479 51.58 17.80 -25.83
C LEU A 479 50.80 16.71 -26.56
N LEU A 480 51.14 16.37 -27.80
CA LEU A 480 50.54 15.24 -28.52
C LEU A 480 50.82 13.91 -27.80
N GLN A 481 52.07 13.66 -27.37
CA GLN A 481 52.41 12.47 -26.57
C GLN A 481 51.65 12.42 -25.23
N GLN A 482 51.40 13.56 -24.59
CA GLN A 482 50.56 13.60 -23.38
C GLN A 482 49.09 13.30 -23.67
N ILE A 483 48.53 13.86 -24.75
CA ILE A 483 47.16 13.58 -25.20
C ILE A 483 46.99 12.10 -25.52
N ASP A 484 47.95 11.48 -26.21
CA ASP A 484 47.86 10.06 -26.57
C ASP A 484 48.02 9.14 -25.33
N ARG A 485 48.86 9.48 -24.35
CA ARG A 485 48.89 8.79 -23.04
C ARG A 485 47.59 8.95 -22.25
N LEU A 486 46.97 10.13 -22.29
CA LEU A 486 45.67 10.34 -21.65
C LEU A 486 44.57 9.54 -22.36
N ARG A 487 44.63 9.40 -23.70
CA ARG A 487 43.73 8.53 -24.47
C ARG A 487 43.91 7.05 -24.14
N THR A 488 45.13 6.55 -23.98
CA THR A 488 45.34 5.15 -23.57
C THR A 488 44.84 4.91 -22.16
N LEU A 489 45.14 5.80 -21.20
CA LEU A 489 44.64 5.68 -19.83
C LEU A 489 43.10 5.80 -19.75
N LEU A 490 42.48 6.65 -20.58
CA LEU A 490 41.02 6.73 -20.69
C LEU A 490 40.41 5.45 -21.26
N ALA A 491 41.07 4.82 -22.24
CA ALA A 491 40.65 3.54 -22.81
C ALA A 491 40.82 2.36 -21.82
N GLU A 492 41.85 2.40 -20.97
CA GLU A 492 42.08 1.41 -19.91
C GLU A 492 41.13 1.59 -18.71
N ALA A 493 40.75 2.84 -18.39
CA ALA A 493 39.84 3.17 -17.29
C ALA A 493 38.34 3.11 -17.65
N ALA A 494 37.99 2.97 -18.93
CA ALA A 494 36.61 2.86 -19.37
C ALA A 494 36.01 1.50 -18.97
N PRO A 495 34.85 1.44 -18.28
CA PRO A 495 34.24 0.18 -17.89
C PRO A 495 33.82 -0.64 -19.12
N ALA A 496 34.00 -1.96 -19.06
CA ALA A 496 33.71 -2.91 -20.14
C ALA A 496 32.19 -3.11 -20.36
N THR A 497 31.53 -2.08 -20.89
CA THR A 497 30.14 -2.11 -21.33
C THR A 497 29.94 -3.06 -22.51
N GLU A 498 28.71 -3.53 -22.71
CA GLU A 498 28.38 -4.49 -23.78
C GLU A 498 28.65 -3.92 -25.18
N ALA A 499 28.55 -2.60 -25.36
CA ALA A 499 28.96 -1.91 -26.57
C ALA A 499 30.47 -2.06 -26.88
N SER A 500 31.34 -2.02 -25.87
CA SER A 500 32.78 -2.29 -26.03
C SER A 500 33.07 -3.76 -26.33
N LYS A 501 32.29 -4.70 -25.79
CA LYS A 501 32.39 -6.13 -26.17
C LYS A 501 31.92 -6.37 -27.60
N LEU A 502 30.82 -5.75 -28.02
CA LEU A 502 30.33 -5.83 -29.40
C LEU A 502 31.31 -5.19 -30.38
N LEU A 503 31.91 -4.04 -30.05
CA LEU A 503 32.96 -3.41 -30.87
C LEU A 503 34.25 -4.23 -30.91
N SER A 504 34.66 -4.89 -29.83
CA SER A 504 35.83 -5.77 -29.85
C SER A 504 35.58 -7.05 -30.66
N GLN A 505 34.38 -7.64 -30.58
CA GLN A 505 33.95 -8.73 -31.44
C GLN A 505 33.83 -8.29 -32.91
N LEU A 506 33.28 -7.09 -33.19
CA LEU A 506 33.21 -6.55 -34.54
C LEU A 506 34.62 -6.37 -35.13
N LYS A 507 35.56 -5.87 -34.32
CA LYS A 507 36.95 -5.66 -34.73
C LYS A 507 37.71 -6.99 -34.93
N GLN A 508 37.49 -7.98 -34.07
CA GLN A 508 37.98 -9.34 -34.30
C GLN A 508 37.36 -9.97 -35.56
N SER A 509 36.08 -9.72 -35.86
CA SER A 509 35.43 -10.20 -37.09
C SER A 509 35.88 -9.44 -38.35
N SER A 510 36.31 -8.19 -38.23
CA SER A 510 36.89 -7.43 -39.35
C SER A 510 38.33 -7.82 -39.63
N ASP A 511 39.11 -8.11 -38.58
CA ASP A 511 40.48 -8.62 -38.70
C ASP A 511 40.50 -10.10 -39.15
N GLN A 512 39.37 -10.82 -39.05
CA GLN A 512 39.14 -12.14 -39.65
C GLN A 512 38.66 -12.10 -41.11
N ARG A 513 38.57 -10.92 -41.76
CA ARG A 513 38.45 -10.88 -43.23
C ARG A 513 39.80 -11.22 -43.86
N LEU A 514 39.99 -12.53 -44.04
CA LEU A 514 40.95 -13.21 -44.91
C LEU A 514 41.83 -12.26 -45.73
N THR A 515 43.12 -12.24 -45.41
CA THR A 515 44.08 -11.63 -46.32
C THR A 515 44.08 -12.41 -47.64
N PRO A 516 44.24 -11.75 -48.81
CA PRO A 516 44.27 -12.44 -50.09
C PRO A 516 45.49 -13.39 -50.26
N ALA A 517 46.39 -13.46 -49.27
CA ALA A 517 47.49 -14.42 -49.21
C ALA A 517 47.04 -15.80 -48.68
N GLU A 518 46.09 -15.85 -47.74
CA GLU A 518 45.65 -17.11 -47.10
C GLU A 518 44.63 -17.87 -47.97
N ALA A 519 43.92 -17.17 -48.86
CA ALA A 519 43.00 -17.79 -49.81
C ALA A 519 43.71 -18.67 -50.88
N CYS A 520 45.00 -18.42 -51.16
CA CYS A 520 45.77 -19.26 -52.09
C CYS A 520 46.29 -20.56 -51.43
N GLN A 521 46.62 -20.55 -50.14
CA GLN A 521 47.19 -21.73 -49.47
C GLN A 521 46.18 -22.83 -49.12
N GLN A 522 44.87 -22.54 -49.15
CA GLN A 522 43.84 -23.58 -48.96
C GLN A 522 43.49 -24.35 -50.25
N LEU A 523 43.90 -23.87 -51.43
CA LEU A 523 43.72 -24.60 -52.69
C LEU A 523 44.84 -25.61 -52.95
N ASP A 524 46.09 -25.31 -52.59
CA ASP A 524 47.21 -26.25 -52.78
C ASP A 524 47.13 -27.47 -51.83
N ASN A 525 46.79 -27.26 -50.55
CA ASN A 525 46.62 -28.35 -49.58
C ASN A 525 45.42 -29.28 -49.87
N SER A 526 44.53 -28.89 -50.79
CA SER A 526 43.41 -29.72 -51.25
C SER A 526 43.76 -30.64 -52.43
N ALA A 527 44.97 -30.48 -53.03
CA ALA A 527 45.42 -31.27 -54.17
C ALA A 527 46.36 -32.44 -53.81
N GLU A 528 47.07 -32.37 -52.67
CA GLU A 528 48.01 -33.44 -52.23
C GLU A 528 47.37 -34.56 -51.38
N THR A 529 46.05 -34.56 -51.20
CA THR A 529 45.31 -35.66 -50.51
C THR A 529 44.30 -36.38 -51.42
N ALA A 530 44.50 -36.31 -52.74
CA ALA A 530 43.70 -37.01 -53.75
C ALA A 530 44.56 -37.63 -54.87
N ALA A 531 45.68 -38.26 -54.49
CA ALA A 531 46.54 -39.11 -55.33
C ALA A 531 46.89 -40.41 -54.59
#